data_AF-A0A2U2HMC1-F1
#
_entry.id   AF-A0A2U2HMC1-F1
#
_cell.length_a   1.000
_cell.length_b   1.000
_cell.length_c   1.000
_cell.angle_alpha   90.00
_cell.angle_beta   90.00
_cell.angle_gamma   90.00
#
_symmetry.space_group_name_H-M   'P 1'
#
loop_
_entity.id
_entity.type
_entity.pdbx_description
1 polymer ?
#
loop_
_entity_poly.entity_id
_entity_poly.type
_entity_poly.pdbx_seq_one_letter_code
_entity_poly.pdbx_strand_id
1 'polypeptide(L)'
;MTARQTLVGFMLLLVAVGMVDAHIMESGLREAPLMNMLQWLALSYMLFSWYCSDGNARGYVRSRWLSMAVVFGAFLAIPYYLVRSRAPGKRLMALLRFGGLCALAFGALLLGMVVRMLAEVA
;
A
#
# COMPACT_ATOMS: atom_id res chain seq x y z
N MET A 1 -9.38 7.57 12.14
CA MET A 1 -8.29 8.01 11.25
C MET A 1 -8.89 8.60 9.98
N THR A 2 -8.36 9.74 9.53
CA THR A 2 -8.72 10.32 8.23
C THR A 2 -7.99 9.60 7.10
N ALA A 3 -8.51 9.66 5.87
CA ALA A 3 -7.87 9.04 4.70
C ALA A 3 -6.42 9.53 4.47
N ARG A 4 -6.11 10.77 4.86
CA ARG A 4 -4.75 11.30 4.81
C ARG A 4 -3.84 10.63 5.84
N GLN A 5 -4.31 10.47 7.08
CA GLN A 5 -3.55 9.81 8.15
C GLN A 5 -3.27 8.34 7.83
N THR A 6 -4.23 7.63 7.22
CA THR A 6 -4.01 6.22 6.82
C THR A 6 -3.02 6.10 5.69
N LEU A 7 -3.00 7.03 4.72
CA LEU A 7 -1.99 7.06 3.66
C LEU A 7 -0.59 7.37 4.21
N VAL A 8 -0.46 8.36 5.09
CA VAL A 8 0.82 8.67 5.74
C VAL A 8 1.29 7.48 6.57
N GLY A 9 0.40 6.87 7.35
CA GLY A 9 0.70 5.67 8.12
C GLY A 9 1.13 4.50 7.23
N PHE A 10 0.47 4.30 6.08
CA PHE A 10 0.83 3.29 5.10
C PHE A 10 2.23 3.53 4.49
N MET A 11 2.57 4.79 4.16
CA MET A 11 3.90 5.14 3.68
C MET A 11 4.98 4.91 4.75
N LEU A 12 4.73 5.33 6.00
CA LEU A 12 5.66 5.08 7.11
C LEU A 12 5.85 3.58 7.37
N LEU A 13 4.77 2.81 7.27
CA LEU A 13 4.82 1.36 7.41
C LEU A 13 5.63 0.72 6.28
N LEU A 14 5.49 1.17 5.02
CA LEU A 14 6.32 0.70 3.92
C LEU A 14 7.81 0.95 4.15
N VAL A 15 8.16 2.13 4.66
CA VAL A 15 9.56 2.45 5.02
C VAL A 15 10.05 1.52 6.13
N ALA A 16 9.26 1.31 7.18
CA ALA A 16 9.63 0.42 8.28
C ALA A 16 9.81 -1.03 7.82
N VAL A 17 8.92 -1.54 6.96
CA VAL A 17 9.03 -2.88 6.35
C VAL A 17 10.33 -2.97 5.56
N GLY A 18 10.61 -2.01 4.66
CA GLY A 18 11.83 -2.02 3.87
C GLY A 18 13.12 -1.94 4.71
N MET A 19 13.11 -1.19 5.82
CA MET A 19 14.23 -1.13 6.75
C MET A 19 14.46 -2.48 7.46
N VAL A 20 13.39 -3.14 7.89
CA VAL A 20 13.47 -4.47 8.52
C VAL A 20 14.02 -5.50 7.52
N ASP A 21 13.51 -5.49 6.29
CA ASP A 21 13.95 -6.42 5.24
C ASP A 21 15.42 -6.20 4.89
N ALA A 22 15.86 -4.94 4.78
CA ALA A 22 17.27 -4.60 4.56
C ALA A 22 18.17 -5.08 5.72
N HIS A 23 17.73 -4.90 6.97
CA HIS A 23 18.50 -5.34 8.13
C HIS A 23 18.61 -6.87 8.25
N ILE A 24 17.52 -7.60 7.96
CA ILE A 24 17.53 -9.08 7.93
C ILE A 24 18.52 -9.57 6.87
N MET A 25 18.53 -8.93 5.70
CA MET A 25 19.43 -9.27 4.61
C MET A 25 20.90 -8.99 4.93
N GLU A 26 21.22 -7.87 5.58
CA GLU A 26 22.58 -7.52 5.99
C GLU A 26 23.10 -8.43 7.12
N SER A 27 22.25 -8.76 8.08
CA SER A 27 22.60 -9.61 9.22
C SER A 27 22.77 -11.10 8.87
N GLY A 28 22.46 -11.50 7.63
CA GLY A 28 22.49 -12.89 7.19
C GLY A 28 21.47 -13.78 7.93
N LEU A 29 20.51 -13.17 8.63
CA LEU A 29 19.46 -13.87 9.34
C LEU A 29 18.51 -14.50 8.33
N ARG A 30 18.06 -15.72 8.62
CA ARG A 30 17.05 -16.39 7.80
C ARG A 30 15.72 -15.67 8.00
N GLU A 31 15.04 -15.31 6.91
CA GLU A 31 13.71 -14.68 6.98
C GLU A 31 12.77 -15.53 7.85
N ALA A 32 12.22 -14.90 8.90
CA ALA A 32 11.24 -15.54 9.77
C ALA A 32 9.86 -15.47 9.09
N PRO A 33 9.22 -16.61 8.74
CA PRO A 33 7.93 -16.59 8.03
C PRO A 33 6.84 -15.82 8.78
N LEU A 34 6.90 -15.85 10.13
CA LEU A 34 6.00 -15.09 10.99
C LEU A 34 6.14 -13.57 10.78
N MET A 35 7.37 -13.07 10.60
CA MET A 35 7.62 -11.63 10.40
C MET A 35 7.03 -11.18 9.07
N ASN A 36 7.29 -11.92 7.98
CA ASN A 36 6.70 -11.64 6.67
C ASN A 36 5.16 -11.63 6.72
N MET A 37 4.57 -12.59 7.45
CA MET A 37 3.12 -12.65 7.64
C MET A 37 2.59 -11.44 8.43
N LEU A 38 3.30 -10.99 9.48
CA LEU A 38 2.93 -9.80 10.25
C LEU A 38 3.03 -8.52 9.43
N GLN A 39 4.08 -8.36 8.63
CA GLN A 39 4.23 -7.22 7.71
C GLN A 39 3.08 -7.18 6.70
N TRP A 40 2.76 -8.32 6.06
CA TRP A 40 1.63 -8.46 5.16
C TRP A 40 0.30 -8.09 5.82
N LEU A 41 0.06 -8.60 7.03
CA LEU A 41 -1.15 -8.32 7.78
C LEU A 41 -1.25 -6.83 8.14
N ALA A 42 -0.15 -6.21 8.56
CA ALA A 42 -0.11 -4.79 8.90
C ALA A 42 -0.40 -3.89 7.68
N LEU A 43 0.22 -4.18 6.53
CA LEU A 43 -0.03 -3.46 5.28
C LEU A 43 -1.48 -3.62 4.82
N SER A 44 -2.00 -4.85 4.87
CA SER A 44 -3.38 -5.17 4.50
C SER A 44 -4.39 -4.46 5.42
N TYR A 45 -4.11 -4.42 6.73
CA TYR A 45 -4.92 -3.72 7.71
C TYR A 45 -4.95 -2.21 7.44
N MET A 46 -3.80 -1.59 7.15
CA MET A 46 -3.75 -0.14 6.84
C MET A 46 -4.53 0.19 5.57
N LEU A 47 -4.40 -0.63 4.54
CA LEU A 47 -5.14 -0.47 3.30
C LEU A 47 -6.66 -0.62 3.50
N PHE A 48 -7.06 -1.63 4.28
CA PHE A 48 -8.46 -1.85 4.64
C PHE A 48 -9.03 -0.71 5.50
N SER A 49 -8.23 -0.17 6.44
CA SER A 49 -8.58 0.99 7.25
C SER A 49 -8.80 2.23 6.39
N TRP A 50 -7.91 2.48 5.41
CA TRP A 50 -8.10 3.54 4.42
C TRP A 50 -9.41 3.35 3.63
N TYR A 51 -9.65 2.15 3.10
CA TYR A 51 -10.86 1.82 2.35
C TYR A 51 -12.14 2.07 3.17
N CYS A 52 -12.15 1.67 4.44
CA CYS A 52 -13.28 1.91 5.34
C CYS A 52 -13.48 3.41 5.62
N SER A 53 -12.40 4.15 5.87
CA SER A 53 -12.45 5.60 6.13
C SER A 53 -12.92 6.39 4.91
N ASP A 54 -12.36 6.13 3.73
CA ASP A 54 -12.75 6.81 2.48
C ASP A 54 -14.19 6.44 2.07
N GLY A 55 -14.59 5.18 2.26
CA GLY A 55 -15.96 4.74 1.98
C GLY A 55 -16.98 5.43 2.87
N ASN A 56 -16.71 5.53 4.18
CA ASN A 56 -17.58 6.23 5.14
C ASN A 56 -17.73 7.71 4.82
N ALA A 57 -16.61 8.40 4.50
CA ALA A 57 -16.63 9.81 4.14
C ALA A 57 -17.47 10.11 2.88
N ARG A 58 -17.83 9.08 2.11
CA ARG A 58 -18.54 9.20 0.83
C ARG A 58 -19.89 8.50 0.81
N GLY A 59 -20.32 7.96 1.95
CA GLY A 59 -21.58 7.21 2.05
C GLY A 59 -21.61 5.94 1.18
N TYR A 60 -20.45 5.36 0.84
CA TYR A 60 -20.37 4.19 -0.02
C TYR A 60 -20.78 2.92 0.75
N VAL A 61 -21.79 2.20 0.26
CA VAL A 61 -22.22 0.93 0.84
C VAL A 61 -21.22 -0.17 0.51
N ARG A 62 -20.51 -0.65 1.53
CA ARG A 62 -19.44 -1.64 1.39
C ARG A 62 -20.03 -3.04 1.18
N SER A 63 -19.59 -3.73 0.13
CA SER A 63 -19.89 -5.15 -0.05
C SER A 63 -18.81 -6.02 0.62
N ARG A 64 -19.21 -7.20 1.13
CA ARG A 64 -18.29 -8.18 1.74
C ARG A 64 -17.24 -8.66 0.74
N TRP A 65 -17.65 -8.91 -0.50
CA TRP A 65 -16.77 -9.30 -1.60
C TRP A 65 -15.72 -8.25 -1.95
N LEU A 66 -16.10 -6.97 -2.04
CA LEU A 66 -15.14 -5.91 -2.31
C LEU A 66 -14.16 -5.71 -1.15
N SER A 67 -14.64 -5.91 0.09
CA SER A 67 -13.79 -5.86 1.28
C SER A 67 -12.72 -6.95 1.27
N MET A 68 -13.10 -8.19 0.92
CA MET A 68 -12.14 -9.29 0.71
C MET A 68 -11.19 -8.98 -0.45
N ALA A 69 -11.71 -8.48 -1.57
CA ALA A 69 -10.89 -8.12 -2.72
C ALA A 69 -9.85 -7.03 -2.40
N VAL A 70 -10.18 -6.06 -1.53
CA VAL A 70 -9.21 -5.04 -1.09
C VAL A 70 -8.07 -5.66 -0.28
N VAL A 71 -8.36 -6.66 0.57
CA VAL A 71 -7.34 -7.33 1.38
C VAL A 71 -6.44 -8.25 0.54
N PHE A 72 -7.04 -9.08 -0.32
CA PHE A 72 -6.30 -10.09 -1.09
C PHE A 72 -5.80 -9.61 -2.46
N GLY A 73 -6.36 -8.53 -2.99
CA GLY A 73 -6.19 -8.10 -4.38
C GLY A 73 -6.27 -6.58 -4.55
N ALA A 74 -5.67 -5.85 -3.62
CA ALA A 74 -5.64 -4.39 -3.53
C ALA A 74 -5.45 -3.68 -4.89
N PHE A 75 -4.50 -4.17 -5.70
CA PHE A 75 -4.10 -3.54 -6.95
C PHE A 75 -5.24 -3.45 -7.97
N LEU A 76 -6.15 -4.43 -8.00
CA LEU A 76 -7.32 -4.42 -8.88
C LEU A 76 -8.57 -3.90 -8.17
N ALA A 77 -8.72 -4.22 -6.88
CA ALA A 77 -9.87 -3.85 -6.09
C ALA A 77 -9.98 -2.34 -5.86
N ILE A 78 -8.84 -1.65 -5.64
CA ILE A 78 -8.83 -0.20 -5.40
C ILE A 78 -9.26 0.59 -6.65
N PRO A 79 -8.71 0.37 -7.85
CA PRO A 79 -9.20 1.04 -9.06
C PRO A 79 -10.70 0.83 -9.28
N TYR A 80 -11.17 -0.41 -9.12
CA TYR A 80 -12.59 -0.74 -9.23
C TYR A 80 -13.44 0.05 -8.22
N TYR A 81 -13.02 0.08 -6.95
CA TYR A 81 -13.66 0.87 -5.91
C TYR A 81 -13.67 2.38 -6.22
N LEU A 82 -12.56 2.93 -6.71
CA LEU A 82 -12.46 4.36 -7.03
C LEU A 82 -13.38 4.75 -8.19
N VAL A 83 -13.53 3.89 -9.21
CA VAL A 83 -14.49 4.14 -10.29
C VAL A 83 -15.92 4.11 -9.78
N ARG A 84 -16.25 3.13 -8.91
CA ARG A 84 -17.62 2.90 -8.43
C ARG A 84 -18.07 3.91 -7.36
N SER A 85 -17.18 4.33 -6.47
CA SER A 85 -17.49 5.25 -5.37
C SER A 85 -17.51 6.72 -5.77
N ARG A 86 -16.92 7.09 -6.90
CA ARG A 86 -16.76 8.50 -7.31
C ARG A 86 -17.83 8.90 -8.34
N ALA A 87 -18.36 10.11 -8.15
CA ALA A 87 -19.25 10.76 -9.10
C ALA A 87 -18.62 10.87 -10.50
N PRO A 88 -19.42 10.81 -11.59
CA PRO A 88 -18.94 11.05 -12.94
C PRO A 88 -18.20 12.40 -13.00
N GLY A 89 -17.00 12.42 -13.58
CA GLY A 89 -16.09 13.57 -13.60
C GLY A 89 -14.98 13.56 -12.52
N LYS A 90 -15.17 12.88 -11.37
CA LYS A 90 -14.13 12.75 -10.33
C LYS A 90 -13.36 11.42 -10.38
N ARG A 91 -13.77 10.50 -11.24
CA ARG A 91 -13.20 9.15 -11.40
C ARG A 91 -11.77 9.17 -11.93
N LEU A 92 -11.53 9.90 -13.03
CA LEU A 92 -10.21 9.95 -13.65
C LEU A 92 -9.16 10.54 -12.71
N MET A 93 -9.47 11.65 -12.04
CA MET A 93 -8.57 12.25 -11.05
C MET A 93 -8.29 11.30 -9.87
N ALA A 94 -9.26 10.49 -9.45
CA ALA A 94 -9.04 9.50 -8.40
C ALA A 94 -8.10 8.37 -8.86
N LEU A 95 -8.29 7.88 -10.09
CA LEU A 95 -7.41 6.89 -10.70
C LEU A 95 -6.00 7.43 -10.92
N LEU A 96 -5.85 8.68 -11.40
CA LEU A 96 -4.55 9.32 -11.58
C LEU A 96 -3.80 9.48 -10.25
N ARG A 97 -4.50 9.84 -9.17
CA ARG A 97 -3.88 9.92 -7.83
C ARG A 97 -3.43 8.55 -7.33
N PHE A 98 -4.23 7.51 -7.55
CA PHE A 98 -3.84 6.14 -7.22
C PHE A 98 -2.64 5.69 -8.06
N GLY A 99 -2.68 5.92 -9.38
CA GLY A 99 -1.57 5.62 -10.29
C GLY A 99 -0.29 6.38 -9.91
N GLY A 100 -0.41 7.65 -9.54
CA GLY A 100 0.72 8.45 -9.03
C GLY A 100 1.30 7.88 -7.74
N LEU A 101 0.46 7.41 -6.81
CA LEU A 101 0.92 6.72 -5.60
C LEU A 101 1.66 5.42 -5.93
N CYS A 102 1.12 4.61 -6.85
CA CYS A 102 1.78 3.39 -7.31
C CYS A 102 3.12 3.70 -8.00
N ALA A 103 3.18 4.74 -8.83
CA ALA A 103 4.40 5.17 -9.49
C ALA A 103 5.46 5.66 -8.48
N LEU A 104 5.05 6.41 -7.46
CA LEU A 104 5.96 6.84 -6.38
C LEU A 104 6.48 5.65 -5.57
N ALA A 105 5.62 4.70 -5.19
CA ALA A 105 6.03 3.49 -4.49
C ALA A 105 6.98 2.65 -5.35
N PHE A 106 6.69 2.50 -6.64
CA PHE A 106 7.56 1.79 -7.57
C PHE A 106 8.90 2.51 -7.76
N GLY A 107 8.89 3.84 -7.90
CA GLY A 107 10.10 4.64 -7.97
C GLY A 107 10.97 4.51 -6.72
N ALA A 108 10.37 4.46 -5.54
CA ALA A 108 11.09 4.22 -4.29
C ALA A 108 11.74 2.83 -4.24
N LEU A 109 11.05 1.80 -4.74
CA LEU A 109 11.62 0.45 -4.87
C LEU A 109 12.82 0.43 -5.84
N LEU A 110 12.70 1.08 -7.00
CA LEU A 110 13.80 1.18 -7.97
C LEU A 110 14.99 1.94 -7.40
N LEU A 111 14.75 3.06 -6.70
CA LEU A 111 15.81 3.81 -6.03
C LEU A 111 16.54 2.96 -5.00
N GLY A 112 15.80 2.21 -4.17
CA GLY A 112 16.41 1.27 -3.21
C GLY A 112 17.29 0.22 -3.91
N MET A 113 16.83 -0.32 -5.03
CA MET A 113 17.59 -1.29 -5.83
C MET A 113 18.87 -0.68 -6.40
N VAL A 114 18.80 0.53 -6.97
CA VAL A 114 19.97 1.24 -7.51
C VAL A 114 20.98 1.57 -6.42
N VAL A 115 20.52 2.09 -5.27
CA VAL A 115 21.39 2.39 -4.12
C VAL A 115 22.13 1.13 -3.66
N ARG A 116 21.43 0.00 -3.58
CA ARG A 116 22.04 -1.28 -3.22
C ARG A 116 23.09 -1.72 -4.24
N MET A 117 22.79 -1.65 -5.54
CA MET A 117 23.75 -2.01 -6.59
C MET A 117 25.02 -1.15 -6.54
N LEU A 118 24.89 0.15 -6.26
CA LEU A 118 26.04 1.04 -6.12
C LEU A 118 26.88 0.71 -4.87
N ALA A 119 26.23 0.32 -3.77
CA ALA A 119 26.91 -0.09 -2.55
C ALA A 119 27.68 -1.42 -2.68
N GLU A 120 27.27 -2.32 -3.58
CA GLU A 120 27.97 -3.58 -3.84
C GLU A 120 29.20 -3.41 -4.76
N VAL A 121 29.30 -2.30 -5.51
CA VAL A 121 30.39 -2.02 -6.47
C VAL A 121 31.48 -1.09 -5.91
N ALA A 122 31.18 -0.33 -4.85
CA ALA A 122 32.10 0.61 -4.20
C ALA A 122 32.91 -0.08 -3.09
#